data_AF-A0A1M7RGG3-F1
#
_entry.id   AF-A0A1M7RGG3-F1
#
_cell.length_a   1.000
_cell.length_b   1.000
_cell.length_c   1.000
_cell.angle_alpha   90.00
_cell.angle_beta   90.00
_cell.angle_gamma   90.00
#
_symmetry.space_group_name_H-M   'P 1'
#
loop_
_entity.id
_entity.type
_entity.pdbx_description
1 polymer ?
#
loop_
_entity_poly.entity_id
_entity_poly.type
_entity_poly.pdbx_seq_one_letter_code
_entity_poly.pdbx_strand_id
1 'polypeptide(L)'
;MRIMVLIFFLFITTNTIAQNTLGCKCDYSSSFTIEKYLFSIDSIFRKIDCKKGESVQVVGARGLAAASFVIIQKIGNTNKAYYYNLKTKDFKTMTGSKVNTWINSIIRDSSFMYAVKADPLKKPSHDFSFFVSFHYPYFKLKEVCYSELLSDVNRPFSEGLMESITLFNKRN
;
A
#
# COMPACT_ATOMS: atom_id res chain seq x y z
N MET A 1 -19.53 -20.23 33.60
CA MET A 1 -18.41 -19.35 33.15
C MET A 1 -17.50 -20.05 32.13
N ARG A 2 -18.06 -20.64 31.05
CA ARG A 2 -17.29 -21.30 29.98
C ARG A 2 -17.76 -20.89 28.57
N ILE A 3 -19.00 -20.43 28.43
CA ILE A 3 -19.59 -20.01 27.16
C ILE A 3 -19.10 -18.61 26.73
N MET A 4 -18.86 -17.67 27.66
CA MET A 4 -18.37 -16.32 27.32
C MET A 4 -16.94 -16.31 26.74
N VAL A 5 -16.08 -17.25 27.14
CA VAL A 5 -14.70 -17.33 26.62
C VAL A 5 -14.70 -17.81 25.15
N LEU A 6 -15.67 -18.65 24.76
CA LEU A 6 -15.83 -19.16 23.40
C LEU A 6 -16.33 -18.08 22.43
N ILE A 7 -17.23 -17.19 22.88
CA ILE A 7 -17.69 -16.05 22.08
C ILE A 7 -16.56 -15.04 21.90
N PHE A 8 -15.74 -14.80 22.91
CA PHE A 8 -14.59 -13.90 22.79
C PHE A 8 -13.53 -14.44 21.81
N PHE A 9 -13.29 -15.76 21.80
CA PHE A 9 -12.40 -16.38 20.81
C PHE A 9 -12.96 -16.30 19.37
N LEU A 10 -14.27 -16.39 19.18
CA LEU A 10 -14.91 -16.19 17.87
C LEU A 10 -14.77 -14.75 17.35
N PHE A 11 -14.78 -13.74 18.23
CA PHE A 11 -14.53 -12.34 17.84
C PHE A 11 -13.07 -12.04 17.51
N ILE A 12 -12.12 -12.80 18.08
CA ILE A 12 -10.68 -12.66 17.76
C ILE A 12 -10.33 -13.38 16.45
N THR A 13 -10.95 -14.53 16.17
CA THR A 13 -10.68 -15.30 14.93
C THR A 13 -11.33 -14.69 13.68
N THR A 14 -12.46 -14.00 13.82
CA THR A 14 -13.11 -13.32 12.68
C THR A 14 -12.29 -12.14 12.16
N ASN A 15 -11.55 -11.44 13.03
CA ASN A 15 -10.63 -10.38 12.61
C ASN A 15 -9.37 -10.91 11.89
N THR A 16 -8.94 -12.14 12.18
CA THR A 16 -7.82 -12.78 11.47
C THR A 16 -8.25 -13.35 10.12
N ILE A 17 -9.51 -13.79 9.98
CA ILE A 17 -10.06 -14.30 8.71
C ILE A 17 -10.34 -13.18 7.70
N ALA A 18 -10.54 -11.93 8.13
CA ALA A 18 -10.72 -10.79 7.24
C ALA A 18 -9.52 -10.52 6.31
N GLN A 19 -8.34 -11.08 6.61
CA GLN A 19 -7.18 -11.04 5.71
C GLN A 19 -7.19 -12.14 4.64
N ASN A 20 -7.99 -13.20 4.83
CA ASN A 20 -8.09 -14.36 3.93
C ASN A 20 -9.29 -14.30 2.96
N THR A 21 -10.22 -13.37 3.15
CA THR A 21 -11.35 -13.22 2.23
C THR A 21 -11.02 -12.26 1.09
N LEU A 22 -10.86 -12.84 -0.10
CA LEU A 22 -10.85 -12.21 -1.44
C LEU A 22 -9.88 -11.03 -1.59
N GLY A 23 -8.60 -11.35 -1.81
CA GLY A 23 -7.72 -10.39 -2.49
C GLY A 23 -8.31 -10.07 -3.88
N CYS A 24 -8.42 -8.78 -4.22
CA CYS A 24 -8.82 -8.39 -5.56
C CYS A 24 -7.75 -8.86 -6.55
N LYS A 25 -8.15 -9.67 -7.54
CA LYS A 25 -7.27 -9.96 -8.68
C LYS A 25 -7.36 -8.80 -9.67
N CYS A 26 -6.30 -8.01 -9.62
CA CYS A 26 -6.02 -6.92 -10.53
C CYS A 26 -5.66 -7.49 -11.91
N ASP A 27 -6.62 -7.71 -12.82
CA ASP A 27 -6.37 -8.21 -14.20
C ASP A 27 -5.76 -7.15 -15.13
N TYR A 28 -4.84 -6.32 -14.63
CA TYR A 28 -4.15 -5.29 -15.41
C TYR A 28 -2.85 -5.83 -15.99
N SER A 29 -2.63 -5.60 -17.28
CA SER A 29 -1.34 -5.86 -17.91
C SER A 29 -0.34 -4.78 -17.51
N SER A 30 0.65 -5.15 -16.70
CA SER A 30 1.83 -4.32 -16.42
C SER A 30 3.03 -4.98 -17.10
N SER A 31 3.89 -4.18 -17.75
CA SER A 31 5.17 -4.66 -18.28
C SER A 31 6.13 -5.16 -17.17
N PHE A 32 5.79 -4.90 -15.90
CA PHE A 32 6.50 -5.35 -14.72
C PHE A 32 5.63 -6.34 -13.92
N THR A 33 6.21 -7.50 -13.64
CA THR A 33 5.62 -8.54 -12.79
C THR A 33 5.80 -8.18 -11.32
N ILE A 34 4.95 -8.70 -10.43
CA ILE A 34 5.02 -8.41 -8.99
C ILE A 34 6.36 -8.82 -8.36
N GLU A 35 6.99 -9.87 -8.90
CA GLU A 35 8.31 -10.36 -8.47
C GLU A 35 9.41 -9.31 -8.71
N LYS A 36 9.33 -8.55 -9.82
CA LYS A 36 10.29 -7.44 -10.07
C LYS A 36 10.16 -6.33 -9.03
N TYR A 37 8.94 -6.04 -8.58
CA TYR A 37 8.73 -5.09 -7.48
C TYR A 37 9.31 -5.65 -6.19
N LEU A 38 8.97 -6.88 -5.81
CA LEU A 38 9.47 -7.53 -4.59
C LEU A 38 10.99 -7.56 -4.54
N PHE A 39 11.65 -7.96 -5.62
CA PHE A 39 13.12 -7.95 -5.71
C PHE A 39 13.71 -6.55 -5.44
N SER A 40 13.11 -5.52 -6.05
CA SER A 40 13.59 -4.14 -5.89
C SER A 40 13.30 -3.61 -4.48
N ILE A 41 12.13 -3.91 -3.92
CA ILE A 41 11.74 -3.56 -2.56
C ILE A 41 12.69 -4.21 -1.56
N ASP A 42 12.97 -5.51 -1.69
CA ASP A 42 13.91 -6.24 -0.82
C ASP A 42 15.32 -5.68 -0.91
N SER A 43 15.78 -5.35 -2.12
CA SER A 43 17.10 -4.75 -2.33
C SER A 43 17.25 -3.41 -1.62
N ILE A 44 16.23 -2.55 -1.70
CA ILE A 44 16.24 -1.24 -1.02
C ILE A 44 16.04 -1.43 0.48
N PHE A 45 15.10 -2.28 0.91
CA PHE A 45 14.82 -2.58 2.31
C PHE A 45 16.07 -3.05 3.06
N ARG A 46 16.88 -3.93 2.47
CA ARG A 46 18.16 -4.38 3.07
C ARG A 46 19.18 -3.26 3.25
N LYS A 47 19.08 -2.16 2.51
CA LYS A 47 19.95 -0.98 2.63
C LYS A 47 19.42 0.02 3.66
N ILE A 48 18.17 -0.10 4.07
CA ILE A 48 17.58 0.74 5.11
C ILE A 48 18.00 0.13 6.46
N ASP A 49 18.82 0.86 7.20
CA ASP A 49 19.19 0.50 8.58
C ASP A 49 17.98 0.65 9.49
N CYS A 50 17.18 -0.41 9.59
CA CYS A 50 15.98 -0.45 10.42
C CYS A 50 16.35 -0.79 11.86
N LYS A 51 16.18 0.16 12.77
CA LYS A 51 16.38 -0.09 14.20
C LYS A 51 15.20 -0.87 14.80
N LYS A 52 15.46 -1.57 15.90
CA LYS A 52 14.43 -2.28 16.66
C LYS A 52 13.31 -1.31 17.07
N GLY A 53 12.09 -1.56 16.62
CA GLY A 53 10.91 -0.73 16.90
C GLY A 53 10.52 0.24 15.77
N GLU A 54 11.30 0.33 14.70
CA GLU A 54 10.90 1.06 13.50
C GLU A 54 9.94 0.21 12.65
N SER A 55 8.91 0.85 12.09
CA SER A 55 8.02 0.22 11.11
C SER A 55 8.37 0.69 9.71
N VAL A 56 8.32 -0.26 8.78
CA VAL A 56 8.49 0.02 7.35
C VAL A 56 7.18 -0.26 6.64
N GLN A 57 6.75 0.71 5.84
CA GLN A 57 5.58 0.60 4.99
C GLN A 57 6.01 0.61 3.53
N VAL A 58 5.24 -0.04 2.68
CA VAL A 58 5.45 -0.01 1.23
C VAL A 58 4.14 0.38 0.59
N VAL A 59 4.18 1.35 -0.30
CA VAL A 59 3.04 1.76 -1.13
C VAL A 59 3.53 1.84 -2.57
N GLY A 60 2.83 1.23 -3.51
CA GLY A 60 3.21 1.30 -4.91
C GLY A 60 2.04 1.31 -5.87
N ALA A 61 2.36 1.69 -7.09
CA ALA A 61 1.46 1.73 -8.23
C ALA A 61 2.05 0.88 -9.37
N ARG A 62 1.19 0.03 -9.93
CA ARG A 62 1.44 -0.91 -11.02
C ARG A 62 0.34 -0.72 -12.08
N GLY A 63 0.55 -1.15 -13.31
CA GLY A 63 -0.46 -1.07 -14.39
C GLY A 63 0.05 -0.23 -15.56
N LEU A 64 -0.20 -0.66 -16.80
CA LEU A 64 0.22 -0.08 -18.10
C LEU A 64 1.39 0.93 -18.04
N ALA A 65 1.13 2.16 -17.59
CA ALA A 65 2.09 3.26 -17.52
C ALA A 65 2.86 3.40 -16.18
N ALA A 66 2.32 2.96 -15.04
CA ALA A 66 2.95 3.06 -13.72
C ALA A 66 3.81 1.84 -13.38
N ALA A 67 5.05 2.11 -12.95
CA ALA A 67 5.85 1.12 -12.24
C ALA A 67 6.73 1.80 -11.21
N SER A 68 6.16 2.08 -10.05
CA SER A 68 6.89 2.76 -8.99
C SER A 68 6.37 2.39 -7.62
N PHE A 69 7.23 2.51 -6.62
CA PHE A 69 6.87 2.30 -5.22
C PHE A 69 7.63 3.25 -4.32
N VAL A 70 7.14 3.34 -3.09
CA VAL A 70 7.75 4.07 -1.99
C VAL A 70 7.87 3.15 -0.81
N ILE A 71 9.07 3.10 -0.24
CA ILE A 71 9.32 2.52 1.07
C ILE A 71 9.33 3.66 2.08
N ILE A 72 8.53 3.55 3.13
CA ILE A 72 8.41 4.56 4.18
C ILE A 72 9.02 3.97 5.44
N GLN A 73 10.02 4.64 6.01
CA GLN A 73 10.62 4.31 7.29
C GLN A 73 10.17 5.34 8.33
N LYS A 74 9.60 4.87 9.43
CA LYS A 74 9.31 5.73 10.59
C LYS A 74 10.54 5.80 11.50
N ILE A 75 11.10 7.00 11.65
CA ILE A 75 12.25 7.29 12.52
C ILE A 75 11.77 8.26 13.60
N GLY A 76 11.46 7.72 14.79
CA GLY A 76 10.82 8.48 15.86
C GLY A 76 9.46 9.07 15.43
N ASN A 77 9.36 10.40 15.44
CA ASN A 77 8.16 11.14 15.02
C ASN A 77 8.19 11.62 13.57
N THR A 78 9.21 11.22 12.80
CA THR A 78 9.38 11.65 11.41
C THR A 78 9.27 10.45 10.46
N ASN A 79 8.75 10.69 9.26
CA ASN A 79 8.77 9.69 8.21
C ASN A 79 9.81 10.06 7.14
N LYS A 80 10.53 9.05 6.68
CA LYS A 80 11.44 9.14 5.55
C LYS A 80 10.93 8.22 4.44
N ALA A 81 10.77 8.76 3.23
CA ALA A 81 10.26 8.04 2.08
C ALA A 81 11.37 7.80 1.06
N TYR A 82 11.48 6.57 0.58
CA TYR A 82 12.41 6.12 -0.45
C TYR A 82 11.59 5.73 -1.68
N TYR A 83 11.51 6.64 -2.65
CA TYR A 83 10.83 6.41 -3.92
C TYR A 83 11.73 5.72 -4.91
N TYR A 84 11.15 4.78 -5.65
CA TYR A 84 11.80 4.12 -6.76
C TYR A 84 10.86 3.96 -7.95
N ASN A 85 11.34 4.35 -9.13
CA ASN A 85 10.65 4.13 -10.40
C ASN A 85 11.33 2.98 -11.15
N LEU A 86 10.65 1.86 -11.35
CA LEU A 86 11.21 0.71 -12.07
C LEU A 86 11.43 0.98 -13.57
N LYS A 87 10.66 1.89 -14.19
CA LYS A 87 10.81 2.22 -15.62
C LYS A 87 12.09 3.02 -15.87
N THR A 88 12.28 4.09 -15.12
CA THR A 88 13.43 5.00 -15.29
C THR A 88 14.62 4.62 -14.44
N LYS A 89 14.46 3.70 -13.48
CA LYS A 89 15.43 3.38 -12.42
C LYS A 89 15.77 4.58 -11.53
N ASP A 90 14.92 5.61 -11.54
CA ASP A 90 15.09 6.81 -10.71
C ASP A 90 14.85 6.47 -9.23
N PHE A 91 15.77 6.92 -8.38
CA PHE A 91 15.73 6.71 -6.94
C PHE A 91 15.80 8.05 -6.22
N LYS A 92 14.81 8.32 -5.38
CA LYS A 92 14.71 9.60 -4.65
C LYS A 92 14.41 9.34 -3.17
N THR A 93 15.09 10.07 -2.31
CA THR A 93 14.78 10.11 -0.87
C THR A 93 14.08 11.42 -0.56
N MET A 94 12.94 11.34 0.13
CA MET A 94 12.14 12.50 0.49
C MET A 94 11.83 12.49 1.99
N THR A 95 11.83 13.69 2.56
CA THR A 95 11.44 13.97 3.94
C THR A 95 10.61 15.26 3.97
N GLY A 96 9.88 15.49 5.05
CA GLY A 96 9.17 16.76 5.29
C GLY A 96 7.66 16.64 5.42
N SER A 97 7.02 17.78 5.65
CA SER A 97 5.59 17.86 5.98
C SER A 97 4.69 17.27 4.90
N LYS A 98 4.98 17.51 3.62
CA LYS A 98 4.18 16.99 2.50
C LYS A 98 4.15 15.46 2.47
N VAL A 99 5.30 14.82 2.68
CA VAL A 99 5.41 13.35 2.76
C VAL A 99 4.66 12.84 3.98
N ASN A 100 4.79 13.50 5.13
CA ASN A 100 4.05 13.14 6.35
C ASN A 100 2.54 13.25 6.16
N THR A 101 2.04 14.31 5.52
CA THR A 101 0.61 14.50 5.24
C THR A 101 0.08 13.40 4.33
N TRP A 102 0.81 13.08 3.25
CA TRP A 102 0.47 11.99 2.34
C TRP A 102 0.44 10.62 3.06
N ILE A 103 1.43 10.32 3.90
CA ILE A 103 1.44 9.06 4.67
C ILE A 103 0.26 9.01 5.64
N ASN A 104 -0.03 10.13 6.30
CA ASN A 104 -1.15 10.22 7.23
C ASN A 104 -2.50 9.99 6.53
N SER A 105 -2.68 10.41 5.27
CA SER A 105 -3.94 10.13 4.55
C SER A 105 -4.12 8.64 4.27
N ILE A 106 -3.04 7.92 3.93
CA ILE A 106 -3.04 6.46 3.73
C ILE A 106 -3.25 5.72 5.06
N ILE A 107 -2.63 6.14 6.16
CA ILE A 107 -2.76 5.43 7.44
C ILE A 107 -4.12 5.69 8.09
N ARG A 108 -4.60 6.93 8.07
CA ARG A 108 -5.79 7.39 8.80
C ARG A 108 -7.03 6.58 8.49
N ASP A 109 -7.16 6.12 7.25
CA ASP A 109 -8.30 5.32 6.81
C ASP A 109 -7.84 3.97 6.25
N SER A 110 -6.74 3.40 6.74
CA SER A 110 -6.22 2.11 6.27
C SER A 110 -7.18 0.94 6.48
N SER A 111 -8.12 1.05 7.43
CA SER A 111 -9.21 0.09 7.64
C SER A 111 -10.21 0.05 6.47
N PHE A 112 -10.38 1.15 5.74
CA PHE A 112 -11.22 1.23 4.53
C PHE A 112 -10.83 0.17 3.51
N MET A 113 -9.52 -0.04 3.29
CA MET A 113 -9.01 -1.07 2.37
C MET A 113 -9.44 -2.50 2.75
N TYR A 114 -9.87 -2.74 3.99
CA TYR A 114 -10.40 -4.03 4.43
C TYR A 114 -11.93 -4.07 4.46
N ALA A 115 -12.59 -2.91 4.43
CA ALA A 115 -14.05 -2.79 4.46
C ALA A 115 -14.66 -2.68 3.05
N VAL A 116 -13.92 -2.14 2.10
CA VAL A 116 -14.37 -1.98 0.71
C VAL A 116 -14.47 -3.31 0.03
N LYS A 117 -15.60 -3.52 -0.64
CA LYS A 117 -15.81 -4.64 -1.57
C LYS A 117 -15.70 -4.09 -2.98
N ALA A 118 -15.05 -4.84 -3.86
CA ALA A 118 -15.06 -4.53 -5.28
C ALA A 118 -16.51 -4.42 -5.79
N ASP A 119 -16.83 -3.29 -6.41
CA ASP A 119 -18.10 -3.11 -7.11
C ASP A 119 -18.00 -3.91 -8.43
N PRO A 120 -18.79 -4.99 -8.61
CA PRO A 120 -18.69 -5.84 -9.80
C PRO A 120 -19.16 -5.14 -11.08
N LEU A 121 -19.86 -3.99 -10.95
CA LEU A 121 -20.39 -3.23 -12.08
C LEU A 121 -19.46 -2.09 -12.51
N LYS A 122 -18.59 -1.62 -11.62
CA LYS A 122 -17.57 -0.61 -11.96
C LYS A 122 -16.42 -1.29 -12.70
N LYS A 123 -16.34 -1.03 -14.01
CA LYS A 123 -15.19 -1.46 -14.80
C LYS A 123 -13.91 -0.86 -14.19
N PRO A 124 -12.92 -1.69 -13.87
CA PRO A 124 -11.64 -1.19 -13.39
C PRO A 124 -11.01 -0.28 -14.46
N SER A 125 -10.50 0.89 -14.04
CA SER A 125 -9.70 1.72 -14.96
C SER A 125 -8.45 0.97 -15.32
N HIS A 126 -8.22 0.75 -16.62
CA HIS A 126 -7.10 -0.04 -17.13
C HIS A 126 -5.71 0.53 -16.76
N ASP A 127 -5.65 1.76 -16.25
CA ASP A 127 -4.40 2.49 -16.15
C ASP A 127 -3.58 2.15 -14.90
N PHE A 128 -4.21 1.75 -13.78
CA PHE A 128 -3.52 1.55 -12.50
C PHE A 128 -4.12 0.44 -11.61
N SER A 129 -3.25 -0.32 -10.96
CA SER A 129 -3.45 -1.04 -9.70
C SER A 129 -2.47 -0.52 -8.65
N PHE A 130 -2.84 -0.63 -7.39
CA PHE A 130 -1.99 -0.23 -6.29
C PHE A 130 -1.60 -1.46 -5.48
N PHE A 131 -0.56 -1.35 -4.68
CA PHE A 131 -0.27 -2.33 -3.64
C PHE A 131 0.24 -1.64 -2.39
N VAL A 132 -0.07 -2.21 -1.24
CA VAL A 132 0.37 -1.69 0.05
C VAL A 132 0.84 -2.79 0.98
N SER A 133 1.77 -2.48 1.86
CA SER A 133 2.07 -3.22 3.09
C SER A 133 2.32 -2.22 4.21
N PHE A 134 1.61 -2.36 5.32
CA PHE A 134 1.74 -1.46 6.47
C PHE A 134 2.84 -1.88 7.45
N HIS A 135 3.37 -3.11 7.35
CA HIS A 135 4.54 -3.57 8.11
C HIS A 135 5.35 -4.56 7.27
N TYR A 136 6.18 -4.06 6.38
CA TYR A 136 7.11 -4.87 5.59
C TYR A 136 8.34 -5.25 6.44
N PRO A 137 8.90 -6.47 6.32
CA PRO A 137 8.48 -7.59 5.47
C PRO A 137 7.49 -8.54 6.14
N TYR A 138 7.05 -8.25 7.37
CA TYR A 138 6.18 -9.13 8.16
C TYR A 138 4.80 -9.36 7.52
N PHE A 139 4.25 -8.34 6.87
CA PHE A 139 3.03 -8.44 6.07
C PHE A 139 3.34 -8.34 4.58
N LYS A 140 2.79 -9.29 3.81
CA LYS A 140 2.89 -9.32 2.35
C LYS A 140 2.25 -8.10 1.72
N LEU A 141 2.68 -7.76 0.51
CA LEU A 141 2.01 -6.75 -0.31
C LEU A 141 0.58 -7.21 -0.62
N LYS A 142 -0.39 -6.35 -0.33
CA LYS A 142 -1.79 -6.53 -0.74
C LYS A 142 -2.04 -5.66 -1.96
N GLU A 143 -2.47 -6.26 -3.07
CA GLU A 143 -2.94 -5.51 -4.23
C GLU A 143 -4.30 -4.86 -3.94
N VAL A 144 -4.47 -3.64 -4.44
CA VAL A 144 -5.67 -2.81 -4.32
C VAL A 144 -6.09 -2.41 -5.74
N CYS A 145 -7.27 -2.84 -6.15
CA CYS A 145 -7.79 -2.54 -7.48
C CYS A 145 -8.22 -1.07 -7.55
N TYR A 146 -8.00 -0.37 -8.67
CA TYR A 146 -8.49 1.00 -8.81
C TYR A 146 -10.02 1.11 -8.67
N SER A 147 -10.76 0.09 -9.11
CA SER A 147 -12.22 0.01 -8.92
C SER A 147 -12.64 0.08 -7.43
N GLU A 148 -11.81 -0.41 -6.51
CA GLU A 148 -12.06 -0.29 -5.06
C GLU A 148 -11.87 1.15 -4.58
N LEU A 149 -10.93 1.90 -5.13
CA LEU A 149 -10.76 3.32 -4.81
C LEU A 149 -11.92 4.16 -5.36
N LEU A 150 -12.49 3.76 -6.50
CA LEU A 150 -13.65 4.41 -7.12
C LEU A 150 -14.95 4.24 -6.34
N SER A 151 -15.02 3.34 -5.34
CA SER A 151 -16.23 3.22 -4.52
C SER A 151 -16.44 4.46 -3.65
N ASP A 152 -15.35 5.11 -3.22
CA ASP A 152 -15.37 6.34 -2.43
C ASP A 152 -14.04 7.11 -2.64
N VAL A 153 -14.00 7.92 -3.70
CA VAL A 153 -12.77 8.59 -4.17
C VAL A 153 -12.29 9.71 -3.25
N ASN A 154 -13.19 10.30 -2.47
CA ASN A 154 -12.88 11.43 -1.56
C ASN A 154 -12.42 10.94 -0.18
N ARG A 155 -12.29 9.62 0.01
CA ARG A 155 -11.74 9.10 1.25
C ARG A 155 -10.24 9.31 1.31
N PRO A 156 -9.68 9.54 2.51
CA PRO A 156 -8.27 9.89 2.67
C PRO A 156 -7.32 8.83 2.10
N PHE A 157 -7.69 7.55 2.22
CA PHE A 157 -6.92 6.44 1.67
C PHE A 157 -6.89 6.48 0.13
N SER A 158 -8.06 6.65 -0.50
CA SER A 158 -8.21 6.75 -1.95
C SER A 158 -7.46 7.96 -2.50
N GLU A 159 -7.65 9.13 -1.88
CA GLU A 159 -6.94 10.36 -2.25
C GLU A 159 -5.43 10.19 -2.12
N GLY A 160 -4.94 9.65 -0.99
CA GLY A 160 -3.52 9.41 -0.77
C GLY A 160 -2.91 8.46 -1.79
N LEU A 161 -3.59 7.37 -2.15
CA LEU A 161 -3.11 6.46 -3.20
C LEU A 161 -3.11 7.13 -4.57
N MET A 162 -4.15 7.89 -4.93
CA MET A 162 -4.19 8.60 -6.20
C MET A 162 -3.13 9.70 -6.28
N GLU A 163 -2.89 10.43 -5.19
CA GLU A 163 -1.83 11.44 -5.10
C GLU A 163 -0.44 10.83 -5.27
N SER A 164 -0.23 9.57 -4.90
CA SER A 164 1.08 8.91 -5.06
C SER A 164 1.57 8.96 -6.51
N ILE A 165 0.66 8.86 -7.49
CA ILE A 165 1.01 8.95 -8.91
C ILE A 165 1.62 10.33 -9.20
N THR A 166 1.00 11.41 -8.72
CA THR A 166 1.44 12.79 -9.01
C THR A 166 2.64 13.20 -8.16
N LEU A 167 2.63 12.83 -6.88
CA LEU A 167 3.66 13.22 -5.90
C LEU A 167 5.02 12.67 -6.30
N PHE A 168 5.04 11.52 -6.98
CA PHE A 168 6.27 10.86 -7.40
C PHE A 168 6.58 10.93 -8.90
N ASN A 169 5.62 11.29 -9.77
CA ASN A 169 5.89 11.54 -11.18
C ASN A 169 6.38 12.96 -11.50
N LYS A 170 6.53 13.86 -10.51
CA LYS A 170 7.15 15.17 -10.76
C LYS A 170 8.59 14.99 -11.24
N ARG A 171 8.77 15.11 -12.56
CA ARG A 171 10.04 15.46 -13.20
C ARG A 171 10.33 16.90 -12.76
N ASN A 172 11.36 17.10 -11.95
CA ASN A 172 12.06 18.37 -11.98
C ASN A 172 12.91 18.37 -13.26
#